data_AF-A0A0J7HYE4-F1
#
_entry.id   AF-A0A0J7HYE4-F1
#
_cell.length_a   1.000
_cell.length_b   1.000
_cell.length_c   1.000
_cell.angle_alpha   90.00
_cell.angle_beta   90.00
_cell.angle_gamma   90.00
#
_symmetry.space_group_name_H-M   'P 1'
#
loop_
_entity.id
_entity.type
_entity.pdbx_description
1 polymer ?
#
loop_
_entity_poly.entity_id
_entity_poly.type
_entity_poly.pdbx_seq_one_letter_code
_entity_poly.pdbx_strand_id
1 'polypeptide(L)'
;MKKTAALLLILIFGILSAQSKEHQFRFDVKKFRKEWTKSKHEKSSLQLKIFDPNGSPLIFNIMESSISEQPIQNINTFKGSSMDGTKRISFTLTKKTISGSYSDQGVEVYFDPVINKKSLYKVYIPNSVQTGQEKDFVP
;
A
#
# COMPACT_ATOMS: atom_id res chain seq x y z
N MET A 1 38.81 -33.15 -15.82
CA MET A 1 37.43 -32.72 -16.15
C MET A 1 36.59 -32.55 -14.88
N LYS A 2 36.93 -31.61 -13.99
CA LYS A 2 36.22 -31.41 -12.70
C LYS A 2 35.75 -29.96 -12.45
N LYS A 3 35.95 -29.05 -13.42
CA LYS A 3 35.66 -27.61 -13.27
C LYS A 3 34.35 -27.17 -13.92
N THR A 4 33.68 -28.05 -14.67
CA THR A 4 32.41 -27.73 -15.37
C THR A 4 31.17 -27.89 -14.49
N ALA A 5 31.23 -28.70 -13.43
CA ALA A 5 30.09 -28.91 -12.53
C ALA A 5 29.80 -27.70 -11.62
N ALA A 6 30.82 -26.91 -11.28
CA ALA A 6 30.66 -25.73 -10.43
C ALA A 6 29.93 -24.57 -11.14
N LEU A 7 30.05 -24.46 -12.47
CA LEU A 7 29.41 -23.40 -13.25
C LEU A 7 27.89 -23.62 -13.37
N LEU A 8 27.45 -24.88 -13.42
CA LEU A 8 26.02 -25.21 -13.51
C LEU A 8 25.26 -24.94 -12.20
N LEU A 9 25.94 -25.01 -11.05
CA LEU A 9 25.33 -24.79 -9.74
C LEU A 9 25.03 -23.31 -9.46
N ILE A 10 25.77 -22.39 -10.09
CA ILE A 10 25.57 -20.94 -9.94
C ILE A 10 24.34 -20.45 -10.73
N LEU A 11 23.95 -21.15 -11.81
CA LEU A 11 22.77 -20.79 -12.60
C LEU A 11 21.43 -21.16 -11.92
N ILE A 12 21.42 -22.13 -11.00
CA ILE A 12 20.20 -22.58 -10.32
C ILE A 12 19.81 -21.63 -9.17
N PHE A 13 20.74 -20.86 -8.62
CA PHE A 13 20.44 -19.82 -7.61
C PHE A 13 20.00 -18.48 -8.21
N GLY A 14 19.99 -18.34 -9.55
CA GLY A 14 19.63 -17.11 -10.24
C GLY A 14 18.12 -16.80 -10.32
N ILE A 15 17.27 -17.67 -9.80
CA ILE A 15 15.80 -17.51 -9.84
C ILE A 15 15.25 -17.51 -8.41
N LEU A 16 15.86 -16.73 -7.50
CA LEU A 16 15.07 -16.12 -6.43
C LEU A 16 14.30 -14.97 -7.08
N SER A 17 13.25 -15.36 -7.81
CA SER A 17 12.18 -14.47 -8.24
C SER A 17 11.80 -13.62 -7.04
N ALA A 18 11.97 -12.31 -7.16
CA ALA A 18 11.34 -11.33 -6.30
C ALA A 18 9.83 -11.52 -6.43
N GLN A 19 9.28 -12.45 -5.66
CA GLN A 19 7.85 -12.70 -5.61
C GLN A 19 7.24 -11.43 -5.02
N SER A 20 6.45 -10.71 -5.82
CA SER A 20 5.77 -9.51 -5.34
C SER A 20 4.97 -9.90 -4.11
N LYS A 21 5.35 -9.36 -2.94
CA LYS A 21 4.64 -9.62 -1.71
C LYS A 21 3.30 -8.91 -1.80
N GLU A 22 2.23 -9.70 -1.86
CA GLU A 22 0.85 -9.23 -1.83
C GLU A 22 0.10 -9.96 -0.72
N HIS A 23 -0.69 -9.22 0.05
CA HIS A 23 -1.68 -9.78 0.97
C HIS A 23 -3.05 -9.21 0.69
N GLN A 24 -4.10 -10.03 0.76
CA GLN A 24 -5.48 -9.60 0.55
C GLN A 24 -6.26 -9.61 1.86
N PHE A 25 -7.05 -8.56 2.08
CA PHE A 25 -7.85 -8.39 3.28
C PHE A 25 -9.22 -7.79 2.97
N ARG A 26 -10.19 -7.99 3.88
CA ARG A 26 -11.51 -7.35 3.77
C ARG A 26 -11.54 -6.04 4.54
N PHE A 27 -12.16 -5.03 3.94
CA PHE A 27 -12.35 -3.72 4.56
C PHE A 27 -13.76 -3.19 4.29
N ASP A 28 -14.41 -2.69 5.36
CA ASP A 28 -15.75 -2.12 5.29
C ASP A 28 -15.68 -0.59 5.23
N VAL A 29 -15.72 -0.06 4.01
CA VAL A 29 -15.72 1.38 3.73
C VAL A 29 -16.93 2.09 4.32
N LYS A 30 -18.10 1.43 4.38
CA LYS A 30 -19.31 2.07 4.93
C LYS A 30 -19.18 2.25 6.42
N LYS A 31 -18.68 1.22 7.12
CA LYS A 31 -18.39 1.28 8.56
C LYS A 31 -17.37 2.37 8.84
N PHE A 32 -16.25 2.39 8.13
CA PHE A 32 -15.21 3.40 8.30
C PHE A 32 -15.72 4.83 8.06
N ARG A 33 -16.52 5.07 7.01
CA ARG A 33 -17.11 6.39 6.75
C ARG A 33 -18.05 6.85 7.86
N LYS A 34 -18.80 5.93 8.46
CA LYS A 34 -19.66 6.21 9.63
C LYS A 34 -18.82 6.58 10.85
N GLU A 35 -17.74 5.85 11.12
CA GLU A 35 -16.80 6.15 12.20
C GLU A 35 -16.13 7.51 12.04
N TRP A 36 -15.65 7.83 10.84
CA TRP A 36 -15.08 9.14 10.53
C TRP A 36 -16.09 10.29 10.69
N THR A 37 -17.34 10.09 10.26
CA THR A 37 -18.37 11.12 10.44
C THR A 37 -18.62 11.37 11.92
N LYS A 38 -18.68 10.31 12.74
CA LYS A 38 -18.79 10.42 14.20
C LYS A 38 -17.58 11.12 14.83
N SER A 39 -16.37 10.78 14.40
CA SER A 39 -15.14 11.36 14.97
C SER A 39 -15.06 12.87 14.78
N LYS A 40 -15.68 13.42 13.72
CA LYS A 40 -15.81 14.88 13.54
C LYS A 40 -16.68 15.54 14.61
N HIS A 41 -17.73 14.87 15.06
CA HIS A 41 -18.65 15.40 16.07
C HIS A 41 -18.10 15.20 17.49
N GLU A 42 -17.53 14.02 17.76
CA GLU A 42 -17.10 13.60 19.09
C GLU A 42 -15.66 14.03 19.43
N LYS A 43 -14.94 14.66 18.48
CA LYS A 43 -13.50 14.99 18.58
C LYS A 43 -12.63 13.81 19.02
N SER A 44 -13.05 12.59 18.66
CA SER A 44 -12.33 11.36 18.98
C SER A 44 -11.23 11.10 17.96
N SER A 45 -10.18 10.36 18.35
CA SER A 45 -9.17 9.89 17.40
C SER A 45 -9.80 8.89 16.42
N LEU A 46 -9.47 9.01 15.14
CA LEU A 46 -9.85 8.05 14.10
C LEU A 46 -8.66 7.14 13.82
N GLN A 47 -8.93 5.83 13.74
CA GLN A 47 -7.92 4.84 13.43
C GLN A 47 -8.23 4.12 12.12
N LEU A 48 -7.19 3.82 11.35
CA LEU A 48 -7.26 2.94 10.21
C LEU A 48 -6.49 1.65 10.53
N LYS A 49 -7.17 0.51 10.39
CA LYS A 49 -6.55 -0.82 10.48
C LYS A 49 -6.42 -1.41 9.08
N ILE A 50 -5.17 -1.70 8.68
CA ILE A 50 -4.81 -2.41 7.45
C ILE A 50 -3.82 -3.53 7.79
N PHE A 51 -3.17 -4.09 6.78
CA PHE A 51 -2.19 -5.15 6.90
C PHE A 51 -0.92 -4.77 6.15
N ASP A 52 0.20 -5.38 6.50
CA ASP A 52 1.41 -5.35 5.70
C ASP A 52 1.35 -6.41 4.56
N PRO A 53 2.30 -6.39 3.60
CA PRO A 53 2.37 -7.40 2.54
C PRO A 53 2.56 -8.85 3.01
N ASN A 54 2.92 -9.07 4.28
CA ASN A 54 3.05 -10.39 4.87
C ASN A 54 1.78 -10.82 5.65
N GLY A 55 0.75 -9.97 5.72
CA GLY A 55 -0.49 -10.22 6.46
C GLY A 55 -0.45 -9.86 7.95
N SER A 56 0.57 -9.13 8.41
CA SER A 56 0.65 -8.61 9.78
C SER A 56 -0.22 -7.35 9.92
N PRO A 57 -1.05 -7.24 10.97
CA PRO A 57 -1.94 -6.11 11.15
C PRO A 57 -1.15 -4.82 11.48
N LEU A 58 -1.59 -3.71 10.88
CA LEU A 58 -1.05 -2.37 11.13
C LEU A 58 -2.20 -1.42 11.52
N ILE A 59 -1.95 -0.57 12.51
CA ILE A 59 -2.91 0.43 13.01
C ILE A 59 -2.27 1.81 12.88
N PHE A 60 -3.01 2.72 12.25
CA PHE A 60 -2.61 4.11 12.04
C PHE A 60 -3.58 5.05 12.74
N ASN A 61 -3.04 6.02 13.48
CA ASN A 61 -3.79 7.18 13.92
C ASN A 61 -3.83 8.17 12.76
N ILE A 62 -5.03 8.55 12.32
CA ILE A 62 -5.23 9.31 11.08
C ILE A 62 -6.05 10.56 11.33
N MET A 63 -5.80 11.57 10.51
CA MET A 63 -6.55 12.81 10.45
C MET A 63 -6.87 13.15 9.01
N GLU A 64 -8.01 13.82 8.79
CA GLU A 64 -8.35 14.36 7.47
C GLU A 64 -7.36 15.47 7.12
N SER A 65 -6.79 15.38 5.91
CA SER A 65 -5.90 16.37 5.33
C SER A 65 -6.68 17.16 4.29
N SER A 66 -6.90 18.45 4.54
CA SER A 66 -7.41 19.36 3.52
C SER A 66 -6.28 19.67 2.53
N ILE A 67 -6.40 19.17 1.30
CA ILE A 67 -5.41 19.41 0.23
C ILE A 67 -5.88 20.46 -0.80
N SER A 68 -7.16 20.83 -0.79
CA SER A 68 -7.71 21.82 -1.71
C SER A 68 -8.54 22.86 -0.96
N GLU A 69 -8.47 24.11 -1.44
CA GLU A 69 -9.30 25.21 -0.95
C GLU A 69 -10.80 24.95 -1.20
N GLN A 70 -11.10 24.18 -2.24
CA GLN A 70 -12.45 23.71 -2.56
C GLN A 70 -12.52 22.19 -2.36
N PRO A 71 -13.25 21.69 -1.34
CA PRO A 71 -13.37 20.26 -1.09
C PRO A 71 -14.15 19.59 -2.22
N ILE A 72 -13.58 18.55 -2.81
CA ILE A 72 -14.28 17.73 -3.82
C ILE A 72 -15.29 16.84 -3.12
N GLN A 73 -16.55 16.91 -3.56
CA GLN A 73 -17.63 16.16 -2.92
C GLN A 73 -17.35 14.65 -2.92
N ASN A 74 -17.52 14.02 -1.77
CA ASN A 74 -17.32 12.57 -1.55
C ASN A 74 -15.88 12.05 -1.73
N ILE A 75 -14.88 12.92 -1.86
CA ILE A 75 -13.46 12.56 -1.86
C ILE A 75 -12.82 13.21 -0.64
N ASN A 76 -12.26 12.40 0.25
CA ASN A 76 -11.63 12.85 1.48
C ASN A 76 -10.24 12.24 1.57
N THR A 77 -9.23 13.05 1.86
CA THR A 77 -7.85 12.56 1.98
C THR A 77 -7.44 12.56 3.43
N PHE A 78 -6.66 11.56 3.80
CA PHE A 78 -6.23 11.31 5.15
C PHE A 78 -4.73 11.11 5.18
N LYS A 79 -4.11 11.59 6.26
CA LYS A 79 -2.72 11.32 6.58
C LYS A 79 -2.62 10.87 8.02
N GLY A 80 -1.56 10.11 8.33
CA GLY A 80 -1.37 9.61 9.68
C GLY A 80 -0.03 8.95 9.91
N SER A 81 0.09 8.40 11.11
CA SER A 81 1.27 7.66 11.56
C SER A 81 0.84 6.36 12.21
N SER A 82 1.69 5.33 12.09
CA SER A 82 1.50 4.10 12.86
C SER A 82 1.60 4.37 14.36
N MET A 83 1.09 3.43 15.17
CA MET A 83 1.11 3.53 16.63
C MET A 83 2.51 3.73 17.22
N ASP A 84 3.54 3.13 16.60
CA ASP A 84 4.95 3.25 16.99
C ASP A 84 5.65 4.46 16.35
N GLY A 85 4.95 5.24 15.51
CA GLY A 85 5.47 6.42 14.84
C GLY A 85 6.43 6.15 13.67
N THR A 86 6.73 4.88 13.34
CA THR A 86 7.76 4.52 12.35
C THR A 86 7.28 4.60 10.90
N LYS A 87 5.97 4.44 10.68
CA LYS A 87 5.35 4.43 9.35
C LYS A 87 4.42 5.62 9.19
N ARG A 88 4.39 6.17 7.97
CA ARG A 88 3.50 7.28 7.60
C ARG A 88 2.55 6.82 6.51
N ILE A 89 1.27 7.14 6.65
CA ILE A 89 0.22 6.73 5.71
C ILE A 89 -0.42 7.95 5.05
N SER A 90 -0.79 7.81 3.79
CA SER A 90 -1.58 8.77 3.03
C SER A 90 -2.58 8.03 2.15
N PHE A 91 -3.86 8.37 2.25
CA PHE A 91 -4.88 7.69 1.46
C PHE A 91 -6.09 8.55 1.18
N THR A 92 -6.83 8.14 0.16
CA THR A 92 -8.07 8.77 -0.27
C THR A 92 -9.24 7.85 0.04
N LEU A 93 -10.30 8.40 0.61
CA LEU A 93 -11.61 7.80 0.81
C LEU A 93 -12.58 8.39 -0.22
N THR A 94 -13.10 7.54 -1.10
CA THR A 94 -14.23 7.89 -1.98
C THR A 94 -15.56 7.44 -1.35
N LYS A 95 -16.67 7.57 -2.07
CA LYS A 95 -17.97 7.01 -1.64
C LYS A 95 -17.94 5.48 -1.49
N LYS A 96 -17.11 4.78 -2.26
CA LYS A 96 -17.15 3.32 -2.38
C LYS A 96 -15.88 2.61 -1.94
N THR A 97 -14.74 3.29 -1.98
CA THR A 97 -13.42 2.66 -1.83
C THR A 97 -12.47 3.53 -1.00
N ILE A 98 -11.46 2.89 -0.43
CA ILE A 98 -10.22 3.57 0.00
C ILE A 98 -9.07 3.14 -0.91
N SER A 99 -8.08 4.00 -1.09
CA SER A 99 -6.83 3.65 -1.77
C SER A 99 -5.72 4.61 -1.33
N GLY A 100 -4.50 4.11 -1.20
CA GLY A 100 -3.39 4.93 -0.76
C GLY A 100 -2.10 4.13 -0.61
N SER A 101 -1.16 4.73 0.11
CA SER A 101 0.12 4.13 0.43
C SER A 101 0.55 4.44 1.85
N TYR A 102 1.48 3.64 2.37
CA TYR A 102 2.27 3.99 3.53
C TYR A 102 3.75 3.72 3.26
N SER A 103 4.60 4.53 3.89
CA SER A 103 6.05 4.36 3.82
C SER A 103 6.54 3.56 5.03
N ASP A 104 7.34 2.53 4.78
CA ASP A 104 8.01 1.72 5.79
C ASP A 104 9.51 1.65 5.47
N GLN A 105 10.32 2.34 6.28
CA GLN A 105 11.78 2.41 6.10
C GLN A 105 12.20 2.84 4.67
N GLY A 106 11.44 3.74 4.04
CA GLY A 106 11.69 4.23 2.68
C GLY A 106 11.13 3.34 1.56
N VAL A 107 10.52 2.19 1.91
CA VAL A 107 9.76 1.36 0.97
C VAL A 107 8.30 1.82 0.98
N GLU A 108 7.79 2.17 -0.20
CA GLU A 108 6.40 2.57 -0.37
C GLU A 108 5.52 1.33 -0.59
N VAL A 109 4.57 1.11 0.32
CA VAL A 109 3.61 0.00 0.26
C VAL A 109 2.24 0.56 -0.08
N TYR A 110 1.58 -0.04 -1.06
CA TYR A 110 0.31 0.44 -1.61
C TYR A 110 -0.83 -0.46 -1.17
N PHE A 111 -2.02 0.13 -1.05
CA PHE A 111 -3.25 -0.62 -0.89
C PHE A 111 -4.38 -0.03 -1.72
N ASP A 112 -5.14 -0.91 -2.35
CA ASP A 112 -6.22 -0.55 -3.26
C ASP A 112 -7.28 -1.66 -3.32
N PRO A 113 -8.50 -1.37 -3.82
CA PRO A 113 -9.52 -2.39 -3.98
C PRO A 113 -9.14 -3.41 -5.07
N VAL A 114 -9.40 -4.69 -4.79
CA VAL A 114 -9.28 -5.74 -5.81
C VAL A 114 -10.39 -5.57 -6.84
N ILE A 115 -10.02 -5.51 -8.12
CA ILE A 115 -10.94 -5.32 -9.24
C ILE A 115 -12.03 -6.40 -9.21
N ASN A 116 -13.29 -5.98 -9.39
CA ASN A 116 -14.48 -6.84 -9.41
C ASN A 116 -14.74 -7.64 -8.11
N LYS A 117 -14.07 -7.30 -6.99
CA LYS A 117 -14.29 -7.95 -5.68
C LYS A 117 -14.72 -6.92 -4.64
N LYS A 118 -15.99 -6.96 -4.26
CA LYS A 118 -16.55 -6.02 -3.27
C LYS A 118 -15.87 -6.18 -1.92
N SER A 119 -15.45 -5.05 -1.34
CA SER A 119 -14.84 -4.98 0.00
C SER A 119 -13.54 -5.77 0.17
N LEU A 120 -12.96 -6.28 -0.92
CA LEU A 120 -11.68 -6.97 -0.91
C LEU A 120 -10.60 -5.98 -1.37
N TYR A 121 -9.52 -5.94 -0.62
CA TYR A 121 -8.39 -5.05 -0.83
C TYR A 121 -7.13 -5.88 -0.89
N LYS A 122 -6.13 -5.36 -1.60
CA LYS A 122 -4.78 -5.89 -1.57
C LYS A 122 -3.85 -4.84 -0.98
N VAL A 123 -2.80 -5.31 -0.32
CA VAL A 123 -1.64 -4.53 0.07
C VAL A 123 -0.42 -5.15 -0.61
N TYR A 124 0.39 -4.32 -1.26
CA TYR A 124 1.50 -4.81 -2.09
C TYR A 124 2.63 -3.79 -2.18
N ILE A 125 3.84 -4.29 -2.45
CA ILE A 125 4.98 -3.48 -2.88
C ILE A 125 5.00 -3.55 -4.41
N PRO A 126 4.96 -2.42 -5.14
CA PRO A 126 5.04 -2.45 -6.59
C PRO A 126 6.39 -3.03 -6.98
N ASN A 127 6.40 -3.94 -7.95
CA ASN A 127 7.64 -4.39 -8.54
C ASN A 127 8.35 -3.17 -9.15
N SER A 128 9.66 -3.08 -8.97
CA SER A 128 10.46 -2.12 -9.71
C SER A 128 10.21 -2.38 -11.20
N VAL A 129 9.59 -1.42 -11.88
CA VAL A 129 9.60 -1.43 -13.33
C VAL A 129 11.07 -1.32 -13.69
N GLN A 130 11.65 -2.37 -14.26
CA GLN A 130 12.90 -2.22 -15.00
C GLN A 130 12.56 -1.27 -16.14
N THR A 131 12.79 0.02 -15.93
CA THR A 131 12.87 0.99 -17.02
C THR A 131 14.00 0.45 -17.90
N GLY A 132 13.63 -0.26 -18.96
CA GLY A 132 14.57 -0.63 -20.00
C GLY A 132 15.18 0.67 -20.48
N GLN A 133 16.44 0.91 -20.13
CA GLN A 133 17.25 1.79 -20.94
C GLN A 133 17.18 1.19 -22.34
N GLU A 134 16.46 1.83 -23.25
CA GLU A 134 16.72 1.64 -24.67
C GLU A 134 18.23 1.83 -24.79
N LYS A 135 18.94 0.76 -25.12
CA LYS A 135 20.33 0.90 -25.52
C LYS A 135 20.26 1.79 -26.75
N ASP A 136 20.65 3.05 -26.61
CA ASP A 136 21.01 3.91 -27.73
C ASP A 136 22.12 3.17 -28.49
N PHE A 137 21.70 2.40 -29.49
CA PHE A 137 22.59 1.80 -30.47
C PHE A 137 22.84 2.90 -31.49
N VAL A 138 23.92 3.66 -31.27
CA VAL A 138 24.46 4.54 -32.30
C VAL A 138 25.24 3.64 -33.28
N PRO A 139 24.91 3.63 -34.58
CA PRO A 139 25.59 2.81 -35.59
C PRO A 139 27.05 3.22 -35.80
#